data_AF-A0A9N7G796-F1
#
_entry.id   AF-A0A9N7G796-F1
#
_cell.length_a   1.000
_cell.length_b   1.000
_cell.length_c   1.000
_cell.angle_alpha   90.00
_cell.angle_beta   90.00
_cell.angle_gamma   90.00
#
_symmetry.space_group_name_H-M   'P 1'
#
loop_
_entity.id
_entity.type
_entity.pdbx_description
1 polymer ?
#
loop_
_entity_poly.entity_id
_entity_poly.type
_entity_poly.pdbx_seq_one_letter_code
_entity_poly.pdbx_strand_id
1 'polypeptide(L)'
;MNEVIDIAFEKYRVAHNEFNYDYTYEDYKKTLKEIDNKLNIVDSSYWTRDIRVLDSKVSNTLPTKQEQQIPKEKLAIYNADKTECLEIGWFSSMDEIVIEQFPETVHKVPESLPKHITSLGNAFNRNINTKIEGIQHWDTSNITDMTFMFSYAKKFNQSIDNWNTSNVTNMSHMFFYAYLFNQDISSWNASNVTDMGYMFPGAYSL
;
A
#
# COMPACT_ATOMS: atom_id res chain seq x y z
N MET A 1 19.37 -9.70 -31.18
CA MET A 1 19.45 -8.26 -30.84
C MET A 1 18.24 -7.85 -29.99
N ASN A 2 17.01 -8.16 -30.41
CA ASN A 2 15.81 -7.98 -29.58
C ASN A 2 15.84 -8.79 -28.27
N GLU A 3 16.30 -10.05 -28.32
CA GLU A 3 16.41 -10.88 -27.09
C GLU A 3 17.31 -10.27 -26.01
N VAL A 4 18.36 -9.53 -26.37
CA VAL A 4 19.29 -8.94 -25.38
C VAL A 4 18.64 -7.73 -24.70
N ILE A 5 17.85 -6.96 -25.44
CA ILE A 5 17.08 -5.82 -24.92
C ILE A 5 15.95 -6.32 -24.01
N ASP A 6 15.25 -7.36 -24.43
CA ASP A 6 14.19 -7.98 -23.65
C ASP A 6 14.73 -8.59 -22.35
N ILE A 7 15.91 -9.23 -22.39
CA ILE A 7 16.59 -9.74 -21.18
C ILE A 7 17.02 -8.60 -20.25
N ALA A 8 17.45 -7.45 -20.77
CA ALA A 8 17.85 -6.30 -19.96
C ALA A 8 16.64 -5.63 -19.28
N PHE A 9 15.54 -5.45 -20.03
CA PHE A 9 14.28 -4.96 -19.48
C PHE A 9 13.68 -5.89 -18.44
N GLU A 10 13.76 -7.21 -18.68
CA GLU A 10 13.21 -8.17 -17.75
C GLU A 10 14.04 -8.28 -16.47
N LYS A 11 15.37 -8.16 -16.57
CA LYS A 11 16.23 -8.05 -15.39
C LYS A 11 15.99 -6.77 -14.61
N TYR A 12 15.73 -5.65 -15.28
CA TYR A 12 15.34 -4.40 -14.62
C TYR A 12 13.98 -4.54 -13.90
N ARG A 13 12.99 -5.14 -14.56
CA ARG A 13 11.66 -5.42 -14.01
C ARG A 13 11.71 -6.35 -12.80
N VAL A 14 12.50 -7.42 -12.87
CA VAL A 14 12.70 -8.39 -11.79
C VAL A 14 13.48 -7.77 -10.62
N ALA A 15 14.53 -7.00 -10.88
CA ALA A 15 15.29 -6.32 -9.83
C ALA A 15 14.45 -5.28 -9.07
N HIS A 16 13.54 -4.60 -9.77
CA HIS A 16 12.62 -3.63 -9.16
C HIS A 16 11.50 -4.30 -8.36
N ASN A 17 10.95 -5.43 -8.85
CA ASN A 17 9.75 -6.04 -8.27
C ASN A 17 10.01 -7.19 -7.28
N GLU A 18 11.11 -7.92 -7.37
CA GLU A 18 11.33 -9.12 -6.53
C GLU A 18 12.21 -8.90 -5.29
N PHE A 19 12.99 -7.82 -5.22
CA PHE A 19 14.01 -7.66 -4.16
C PHE A 19 13.90 -6.39 -3.29
N ASN A 20 12.93 -5.50 -3.52
CA ASN A 20 12.75 -4.22 -2.80
C ASN A 20 14.07 -3.49 -2.47
N TYR A 21 14.95 -3.34 -3.46
CA TYR A 21 16.14 -2.49 -3.35
C TYR A 21 15.91 -1.19 -4.15
N ASP A 22 16.36 -0.07 -3.58
CA ASP A 22 16.32 1.29 -4.16
C ASP A 22 17.23 1.34 -5.41
N TYR A 23 16.74 0.79 -6.52
CA TYR A 23 17.52 0.59 -7.75
C TYR A 23 17.55 1.89 -8.55
N THR A 24 18.66 2.62 -8.47
CA THR A 24 18.77 3.95 -9.05
C THR A 24 19.12 3.92 -10.54
N TYR A 25 18.97 5.06 -11.22
CA TYR A 25 19.40 5.22 -12.61
C TYR A 25 20.92 4.96 -12.82
N GLU A 26 21.73 5.19 -11.80
CA GLU A 26 23.18 4.88 -11.84
C GLU A 26 23.44 3.38 -11.66
N ASP A 27 22.61 2.65 -10.93
CA ASP A 27 22.67 1.19 -10.83
C ASP A 27 22.30 0.54 -12.18
N TYR A 28 21.29 1.08 -12.86
CA TYR A 28 20.92 0.67 -14.22
C TYR A 28 22.09 0.83 -15.21
N LYS A 29 22.76 2.00 -15.22
CA LYS A 29 23.93 2.24 -16.07
C LYS A 29 25.08 1.27 -15.75
N LYS A 30 25.29 0.97 -14.46
CA LYS A 30 26.32 0.03 -14.02
C LYS A 30 26.03 -1.38 -14.53
N THR A 31 24.79 -1.84 -14.44
CA THR A 31 24.36 -3.16 -14.95
C THR A 31 24.48 -3.26 -16.47
N LEU A 32 24.15 -2.21 -17.23
CA LEU A 32 24.39 -2.19 -18.67
C LEU A 32 25.88 -2.36 -19.00
N LYS A 33 26.76 -1.66 -18.28
CA LYS A 33 28.21 -1.76 -18.45
C LYS A 33 28.76 -3.15 -18.10
N GLU A 34 28.19 -3.81 -17.10
CA GLU A 34 28.54 -5.19 -16.73
C GLU A 34 28.06 -6.21 -17.77
N ILE A 35 26.92 -5.96 -18.43
CA ILE A 35 26.41 -6.80 -19.52
C ILE A 35 27.28 -6.64 -20.77
N ASP A 36 27.67 -5.41 -21.14
CA ASP A 36 28.59 -5.14 -22.26
C ASP A 36 29.93 -5.87 -22.09
N ASN A 37 30.49 -5.82 -20.87
CA ASN A 37 31.72 -6.52 -20.52
C ASN A 37 31.58 -8.05 -20.59
N LYS A 38 30.43 -8.61 -20.15
CA LYS A 38 30.17 -10.07 -20.21
C LYS A 38 29.91 -10.59 -21.62
N LEU A 39 29.37 -9.74 -22.50
CA LEU A 39 29.11 -10.09 -23.90
C LEU A 39 30.29 -9.71 -24.82
N ASN A 40 31.38 -9.15 -24.27
CA ASN A 40 32.57 -8.70 -24.98
C ASN A 40 32.25 -7.71 -26.13
N ILE A 41 31.25 -6.86 -25.92
CA ILE A 41 30.83 -5.83 -26.87
C ILE A 41 31.66 -4.57 -26.57
N VAL A 42 32.69 -4.31 -27.39
CA VAL A 42 33.71 -3.27 -27.10
C VAL A 42 33.34 -1.86 -27.60
N ASP A 43 32.22 -1.67 -28.29
CA ASP A 43 31.88 -0.36 -28.88
C ASP A 43 30.55 0.22 -28.37
N SER A 44 30.66 1.08 -27.35
CA SER A 44 29.56 1.83 -26.74
C SER A 44 29.02 2.99 -27.60
N SER A 45 29.54 3.21 -28.82
CA SER A 45 29.13 4.34 -29.67
C SER A 45 27.73 4.18 -30.27
N TYR A 46 27.20 2.96 -30.38
CA TYR A 46 25.85 2.70 -30.92
C TYR A 46 24.72 3.15 -29.99
N TRP A 47 24.93 3.10 -28.67
CA TRP A 47 23.91 3.48 -27.68
C TRP A 47 23.67 4.99 -27.61
N THR A 48 24.68 5.81 -27.92
CA THR A 48 24.56 7.29 -27.81
C THR A 48 23.69 7.92 -28.89
N ARG A 49 23.52 7.24 -30.03
CA ARG A 49 22.79 7.78 -31.19
C ARG A 49 21.29 7.53 -31.08
N ASP A 50 20.88 6.37 -30.57
CA ASP A 50 19.48 6.06 -30.29
C ASP A 50 18.95 6.74 -29.01
N ILE A 51 19.80 6.99 -28.00
CA ILE A 51 19.42 7.79 -26.83
C ILE A 51 19.05 9.22 -27.22
N ARG A 52 19.77 9.88 -28.15
CA ARG A 52 19.40 11.24 -28.62
C ARG A 52 18.08 11.28 -29.40
N VAL A 53 17.75 10.20 -30.10
CA VAL A 53 16.48 10.07 -30.86
C VAL A 53 15.32 9.76 -29.92
N LEU A 54 15.56 9.02 -28.83
CA LEU A 54 14.62 8.82 -27.74
C LEU A 54 14.42 10.11 -26.92
N ASP A 55 15.48 10.81 -26.53
CA ASP A 55 15.40 12.09 -25.79
C ASP A 55 14.56 13.16 -26.52
N SER A 56 14.71 13.26 -27.86
CA SER A 56 13.98 14.24 -28.67
C SER A 56 12.50 13.88 -28.94
N LYS A 57 12.12 12.61 -28.79
CA LYS A 57 10.72 12.15 -28.90
C LYS A 57 10.02 12.04 -27.54
N VAL A 58 10.77 11.78 -26.48
CA VAL A 58 10.28 11.70 -25.09
C VAL A 58 10.07 13.11 -24.50
N SER A 59 10.90 14.10 -24.85
CA SER A 59 10.77 15.46 -24.30
C SER A 59 9.51 16.23 -24.75
N ASN A 60 8.88 15.83 -25.87
CA ASN A 60 7.73 16.52 -26.45
C ASN A 60 6.39 15.77 -26.33
N THR A 61 6.35 14.64 -25.60
CA THR A 61 5.10 13.87 -25.41
C THR A 61 4.79 13.49 -23.96
N LEU A 62 5.67 13.78 -22.99
CA LEU A 62 5.32 13.64 -21.58
C LEU A 62 4.43 14.82 -21.16
N PRO A 63 3.18 14.58 -20.71
CA PRO A 63 2.45 15.60 -19.99
C PRO A 63 3.28 15.94 -18.74
N THR A 64 3.56 17.21 -18.52
CA THR A 64 4.07 17.73 -17.24
C THR A 64 2.99 17.60 -16.17
N LYS A 65 2.58 16.37 -15.84
CA LYS A 65 2.01 16.05 -14.55
C LYS A 65 3.20 15.92 -13.62
N GLN A 66 3.20 16.68 -12.53
CA GLN A 66 4.08 16.42 -11.41
C GLN A 66 3.95 14.93 -11.10
N GLU A 67 5.00 14.13 -11.34
CA GLU A 67 5.06 12.78 -10.80
C GLU A 67 4.92 12.94 -9.29
N GLN A 68 3.75 12.59 -8.76
CA GLN A 68 3.57 12.51 -7.32
C GLN A 68 4.53 11.43 -6.86
N GLN A 69 5.65 11.87 -6.28
CA GLN A 69 6.67 10.99 -5.76
C GLN A 69 6.01 10.02 -4.79
N ILE A 70 6.06 8.73 -5.11
CA ILE A 70 5.55 7.66 -4.24
C ILE A 70 6.23 7.86 -2.87
N PRO A 71 5.47 8.02 -1.78
CA PRO A 71 6.05 8.25 -0.46
C PRO A 71 6.96 7.08 -0.11
N LYS A 72 8.16 7.39 0.40
CA LYS A 72 9.09 6.36 0.88
C LYS A 72 8.42 5.54 1.98
N GLU A 73 8.63 4.23 1.95
CA GLU A 73 8.16 3.31 2.97
C GLU A 73 8.70 3.68 4.35
N LYS A 74 7.94 3.34 5.39
CA LYS A 74 8.29 3.68 6.77
C LYS A 74 7.82 2.56 7.69
N LEU A 75 8.69 2.10 8.58
CA LEU A 75 8.31 1.17 9.64
C LEU A 75 7.57 1.88 10.77
N ALA A 76 6.59 1.20 11.35
CA ALA A 76 5.90 1.71 12.53
C ALA A 76 6.83 1.75 13.75
N ILE A 77 6.63 2.74 14.61
CA ILE A 77 7.32 2.87 15.90
C ILE A 77 6.32 2.60 17.01
N TYR A 78 6.72 1.78 17.98
CA TYR A 78 5.88 1.35 19.10
C TYR A 78 6.53 1.67 20.43
N ASN A 79 5.73 1.70 21.50
CA ASN A 79 6.26 1.64 22.86
C ASN A 79 6.88 0.26 23.18
N ALA A 80 7.57 0.16 24.32
CA ALA A 80 8.42 -0.99 24.64
C ALA A 80 7.67 -2.35 24.67
N ASP A 81 6.39 -2.35 25.06
CA ASP A 81 5.55 -3.55 25.16
C ASP A 81 4.64 -3.77 23.95
N LYS A 82 4.73 -2.92 22.92
CA LYS A 82 3.93 -2.95 21.69
C LYS A 82 2.41 -2.86 21.93
N THR A 83 2.00 -2.06 22.92
CA THR A 83 0.59 -1.75 23.19
C THR A 83 0.15 -0.40 22.60
N GLU A 84 1.10 0.46 22.25
CA GLU A 84 0.84 1.76 21.64
C GLU A 84 1.70 1.97 20.39
N CYS A 85 1.08 2.35 19.29
CA CYS A 85 1.77 2.86 18.12
C CYS A 85 2.06 4.35 18.34
N LEU A 86 3.35 4.71 18.29
CA LEU A 86 3.84 6.07 18.43
C LEU A 86 3.97 6.76 17.07
N GLU A 87 4.32 5.99 16.03
CA GLU A 87 4.34 6.47 14.65
C GLU A 87 3.82 5.38 13.70
N ILE A 88 2.89 5.76 12.83
CA ILE A 88 2.30 4.85 11.83
C ILE A 88 3.34 4.50 10.77
N GLY A 89 3.45 3.21 10.46
CA GLY A 89 4.22 2.67 9.36
C GLY A 89 3.34 2.36 8.15
N TRP A 90 3.95 2.35 6.97
CA TRP A 90 3.31 2.04 5.70
C TRP A 90 4.32 1.53 4.68
N PHE A 91 3.80 0.82 3.68
CA PHE A 91 4.57 0.30 2.55
C PHE A 91 3.75 0.44 1.26
N SER A 92 4.43 0.39 0.12
CA SER A 92 3.76 0.39 -1.18
C SER A 92 3.39 -1.04 -1.53
N SER A 93 2.15 -1.29 -1.95
CA SER A 93 1.73 -2.59 -2.46
C SER A 93 0.83 -2.39 -3.66
N MET A 94 1.26 -2.91 -4.81
CA MET A 94 0.62 -2.62 -6.10
C MET A 94 0.55 -1.09 -6.31
N ASP A 95 -0.67 -0.55 -6.45
CA ASP A 95 -0.94 0.88 -6.63
C ASP A 95 -1.48 1.56 -5.35
N GLU A 96 -1.39 0.89 -4.20
CA GLU A 96 -1.85 1.41 -2.91
C GLU A 96 -0.69 1.68 -1.94
N ILE A 97 -0.90 2.67 -1.07
CA ILE A 97 -0.06 2.87 0.11
C ILE A 97 -0.80 2.25 1.30
N VAL A 98 -0.27 1.12 1.76
CA VAL A 98 -0.91 0.25 2.74
C VAL A 98 -0.33 0.54 4.12
N ILE A 99 -1.20 0.72 5.10
CA ILE A 99 -0.79 0.82 6.50
C ILE A 99 -0.19 -0.51 6.98
N GLU A 100 0.86 -0.46 7.80
CA GLU A 100 1.38 -1.66 8.45
C GLU A 100 0.31 -2.28 9.37
N GLN A 101 0.17 -3.61 9.36
CA GLN A 101 -0.67 -4.30 10.34
C GLN A 101 -0.13 -4.06 11.75
N PHE A 102 -0.96 -3.52 12.63
CA PHE A 102 -0.62 -3.32 14.03
C PHE A 102 -0.57 -4.67 14.79
N PRO A 103 0.37 -4.83 15.75
CA PRO A 103 0.32 -5.94 16.69
C PRO A 103 -1.05 -6.05 17.36
N GLU A 104 -1.48 -7.29 17.61
CA GLU A 104 -2.82 -7.58 18.16
C GLU A 104 -3.09 -6.86 19.50
N THR A 105 -2.03 -6.51 20.23
CA THR A 105 -2.03 -5.82 21.53
C THR A 105 -2.24 -4.31 21.44
N VAL A 106 -2.09 -3.70 20.27
CA VAL A 106 -2.17 -2.24 20.14
C VAL A 106 -3.57 -1.72 20.46
N HIS A 107 -3.67 -0.86 21.47
CA HIS A 107 -4.93 -0.21 21.88
C HIS A 107 -4.88 1.32 21.73
N LYS A 108 -3.78 1.87 21.21
CA LYS A 108 -3.61 3.31 20.96
C LYS A 108 -2.75 3.53 19.72
N VAL A 109 -3.17 4.46 18.89
CA VAL A 109 -2.49 4.88 17.66
C VAL A 109 -2.45 6.42 17.59
N PRO A 110 -1.60 7.01 16.73
CA PRO A 110 -1.62 8.45 16.50
C PRO A 110 -2.99 8.92 16.00
N GLU A 111 -3.43 10.09 16.45
CA GLU A 111 -4.76 10.66 16.13
C GLU A 111 -4.89 11.13 14.68
N SER A 112 -3.78 11.24 13.94
CA SER A 112 -3.79 11.60 12.52
C SER A 112 -3.32 10.43 11.67
N LEU A 113 -4.15 10.04 10.70
CA LEU A 113 -3.77 9.13 9.63
C LEU A 113 -2.94 9.89 8.58
N PRO A 114 -1.76 9.40 8.16
CA PRO A 114 -1.03 9.99 7.04
C PRO A 114 -1.88 10.03 5.76
N LYS A 115 -2.05 11.23 5.18
CA LYS A 115 -2.98 11.48 4.06
C LYS A 115 -2.72 10.69 2.78
N HIS A 116 -1.51 10.16 2.62
CA HIS A 116 -1.12 9.36 1.46
C HIS A 116 -1.49 7.89 1.61
N ILE A 117 -1.90 7.43 2.79
CA ILE A 117 -2.41 6.06 2.98
C ILE A 117 -3.73 5.94 2.22
N THR A 118 -3.83 4.87 1.42
CA THR A 118 -5.02 4.54 0.65
C THR A 118 -5.65 3.22 1.10
N SER A 119 -4.93 2.40 1.85
CA SER A 119 -5.42 1.11 2.32
C SER A 119 -5.25 0.95 3.82
N LEU A 120 -6.36 0.60 4.49
CA LEU A 120 -6.39 0.14 5.87
C LEU A 120 -6.48 -1.39 5.98
N GLY A 121 -6.20 -2.09 4.87
CA GLY A 121 -6.23 -3.54 4.80
C GLY A 121 -5.40 -4.17 5.92
N ASN A 122 -5.99 -5.12 6.64
CA ASN A 122 -5.40 -5.83 7.78
C ASN A 122 -4.96 -4.99 8.99
N ALA A 123 -5.17 -3.66 9.02
CA ALA A 123 -4.58 -2.77 10.02
C ALA A 123 -4.73 -3.29 11.47
N PHE A 124 -5.92 -3.76 11.86
CA PHE A 124 -6.23 -4.28 13.19
C PHE A 124 -6.67 -5.75 13.15
N ASN A 125 -6.18 -6.52 12.18
CA ASN A 125 -6.46 -7.95 12.11
C ASN A 125 -6.03 -8.64 13.43
N ARG A 126 -6.94 -9.43 14.00
CA ARG A 126 -6.82 -10.16 15.27
C ARG A 126 -6.66 -9.28 16.53
N ASN A 127 -6.90 -7.98 16.44
CA ASN A 127 -6.76 -7.10 17.59
C ASN A 127 -7.61 -7.56 18.79
N ILE A 128 -7.01 -7.62 19.99
CA ILE A 128 -7.66 -8.21 21.17
C ILE A 128 -8.41 -7.20 22.03
N ASN A 129 -8.36 -5.91 21.68
CA ASN A 129 -8.90 -4.83 22.49
C ASN A 129 -10.37 -4.53 22.12
N THR A 130 -11.11 -3.95 23.07
CA THR A 130 -12.50 -3.52 22.85
C THR A 130 -12.58 -2.17 22.12
N LYS A 131 -11.53 -1.36 22.27
CA LYS A 131 -11.36 -0.03 21.70
C LYS A 131 -9.88 0.19 21.35
N ILE A 132 -9.63 1.05 20.37
CA ILE A 132 -8.32 1.54 19.98
C ILE A 132 -8.40 3.07 20.01
N GLU A 133 -7.69 3.69 20.94
CA GLU A 133 -7.64 5.15 21.07
C GLU A 133 -6.91 5.77 19.87
N GLY A 134 -7.51 6.78 19.25
CA GLY A 134 -6.91 7.56 18.15
C GLY A 134 -7.62 7.33 16.81
N ILE A 135 -8.18 6.14 16.57
CA ILE A 135 -8.83 5.83 15.28
C ILE A 135 -10.10 6.65 15.03
N GLN A 136 -10.74 7.18 16.07
CA GLN A 136 -11.90 8.06 15.95
C GLN A 136 -11.56 9.42 15.30
N HIS A 137 -10.27 9.76 15.21
CA HIS A 137 -9.80 11.03 14.64
C HIS A 137 -9.26 10.87 13.21
N TRP A 138 -9.17 9.65 12.71
CA TRP A 138 -8.65 9.39 11.38
C TRP A 138 -9.58 9.93 10.29
N ASP A 139 -8.99 10.70 9.37
CA ASP A 139 -9.64 11.07 8.11
C ASP A 139 -9.49 9.92 7.12
N THR A 140 -10.57 9.17 6.90
CA THR A 140 -10.58 8.02 5.99
C THR A 140 -11.00 8.39 4.57
N SER A 141 -11.08 9.68 4.21
CA SER A 141 -11.60 10.09 2.90
C SER A 141 -10.78 9.58 1.71
N ASN A 142 -9.52 9.19 1.92
CA ASN A 142 -8.64 8.68 0.86
C ASN A 142 -8.58 7.14 0.80
N ILE A 143 -9.32 6.46 1.68
CA ILE A 143 -9.24 5.01 1.81
C ILE A 143 -10.10 4.33 0.75
N THR A 144 -9.48 3.39 0.03
CA THR A 144 -10.06 2.55 -1.01
C THR A 144 -10.25 1.10 -0.56
N ASP A 145 -9.41 0.61 0.34
CA ASP A 145 -9.45 -0.77 0.83
C ASP A 145 -9.50 -0.84 2.36
N MET A 146 -10.47 -1.60 2.89
CA MET A 146 -10.64 -1.93 4.32
C MET A 146 -10.68 -3.45 4.56
N THR A 147 -10.10 -4.23 3.64
CA THR A 147 -10.13 -5.69 3.62
C THR A 147 -9.50 -6.26 4.89
N PHE A 148 -10.19 -7.16 5.58
CA PHE A 148 -9.75 -7.77 6.85
C PHE A 148 -9.41 -6.80 8.01
N MET A 149 -9.73 -5.50 7.92
CA MET A 149 -9.24 -4.48 8.85
C MET A 149 -9.45 -4.84 10.33
N PHE A 150 -10.61 -5.41 10.67
CA PHE A 150 -10.93 -5.89 12.04
C PHE A 150 -11.26 -7.39 12.06
N SER A 151 -10.77 -8.16 11.08
CA SER A 151 -11.02 -9.60 11.05
C SER A 151 -10.40 -10.26 12.28
N TYR A 152 -11.15 -11.17 12.91
CA TYR A 152 -10.83 -11.82 14.19
C TYR A 152 -10.65 -10.88 15.39
N ALA A 153 -11.02 -9.60 15.29
CA ALA A 153 -11.01 -8.67 16.42
C ALA A 153 -12.22 -8.92 17.34
N LYS A 154 -12.24 -10.09 18.00
CA LYS A 154 -13.43 -10.67 18.66
C LYS A 154 -14.10 -9.76 19.68
N LYS A 155 -13.34 -8.84 20.30
CA LYS A 155 -13.82 -7.94 21.35
C LYS A 155 -14.14 -6.52 20.88
N PHE A 156 -13.71 -6.16 19.67
CA PHE A 156 -13.84 -4.80 19.15
C PHE A 156 -15.32 -4.42 18.99
N ASN A 157 -15.72 -3.28 19.59
CA ASN A 157 -17.08 -2.76 19.50
C ASN A 157 -17.10 -1.23 19.71
N GLN A 158 -16.03 -0.54 19.33
CA GLN A 158 -15.96 0.92 19.38
C GLN A 158 -16.69 1.52 18.17
N SER A 159 -17.42 2.62 18.37
CA SER A 159 -18.06 3.36 17.27
C SER A 159 -17.03 3.88 16.27
N ILE A 160 -17.37 3.71 14.99
CA ILE A 160 -16.61 4.13 13.81
C ILE A 160 -17.57 4.73 12.76
N ASP A 161 -18.69 5.24 13.23
CA ASP A 161 -19.77 5.87 12.45
C ASP A 161 -19.33 7.14 11.74
N ASN A 162 -18.24 7.76 12.22
CA ASN A 162 -17.68 9.00 11.70
C ASN A 162 -16.74 8.81 10.51
N TRP A 163 -16.39 7.58 10.14
CA TRP A 163 -15.53 7.33 8.99
C TRP A 163 -16.22 7.64 7.67
N ASN A 164 -15.48 8.27 6.77
CA ASN A 164 -15.90 8.47 5.39
C ASN A 164 -15.55 7.23 4.56
N THR A 165 -16.55 6.50 4.10
CA THR A 165 -16.38 5.31 3.25
C THR A 165 -16.67 5.56 1.77
N SER A 166 -16.85 6.82 1.34
CA SER A 166 -17.32 7.13 0.00
C SER A 166 -16.38 6.68 -1.12
N ASN A 167 -15.09 6.49 -0.83
CA ASN A 167 -14.09 6.03 -1.79
C ASN A 167 -13.73 4.55 -1.64
N VAL A 168 -14.28 3.87 -0.63
CA VAL A 168 -13.98 2.47 -0.36
C VAL A 168 -14.61 1.59 -1.44
N THR A 169 -13.80 0.71 -2.02
CA THR A 169 -14.21 -0.27 -3.03
C THR A 169 -14.23 -1.69 -2.47
N ASN A 170 -13.42 -1.99 -1.44
CA ASN A 170 -13.33 -3.32 -0.85
C ASN A 170 -13.49 -3.27 0.68
N MET A 171 -14.49 -3.99 1.19
CA MET A 171 -14.76 -4.20 2.62
C MET A 171 -14.81 -5.69 2.98
N SER A 172 -14.31 -6.56 2.09
CA SER A 172 -14.37 -8.00 2.28
C SER A 172 -13.69 -8.41 3.60
N HIS A 173 -14.37 -9.27 4.35
CA HIS A 173 -13.90 -9.80 5.63
C HIS A 173 -13.60 -8.74 6.72
N MET A 174 -13.99 -7.48 6.56
CA MET A 174 -13.65 -6.39 7.49
C MET A 174 -13.97 -6.73 8.96
N PHE A 175 -15.13 -7.35 9.21
CA PHE A 175 -15.57 -7.79 10.56
C PHE A 175 -15.68 -9.32 10.67
N PHE A 176 -14.92 -10.06 9.85
CA PHE A 176 -14.97 -11.51 9.83
C PHE A 176 -14.57 -12.08 11.20
N TYR A 177 -15.49 -12.76 11.89
CA TYR A 177 -15.33 -13.24 13.28
C TYR A 177 -15.12 -12.14 14.36
N ALA A 178 -15.51 -10.89 14.09
CA ALA A 178 -15.58 -9.82 15.11
C ALA A 178 -16.91 -9.90 15.89
N TYR A 179 -17.07 -10.94 16.70
CA TYR A 179 -18.37 -11.34 17.29
C TYR A 179 -19.11 -10.27 18.10
N LEU A 180 -18.41 -9.33 18.72
CA LEU A 180 -19.03 -8.30 19.55
C LEU A 180 -19.36 -7.01 18.79
N PHE A 181 -18.96 -6.88 17.53
CA PHE A 181 -19.20 -5.65 16.77
C PHE A 181 -20.70 -5.51 16.42
N ASN A 182 -21.32 -4.47 16.97
CA ASN A 182 -22.75 -4.14 16.79
C ASN A 182 -22.94 -2.60 16.86
N GLN A 183 -22.09 -1.86 16.16
CA GLN A 183 -22.21 -0.40 16.09
C GLN A 183 -23.07 0.01 14.89
N ASP A 184 -23.74 1.16 15.02
CA ASP A 184 -24.47 1.75 13.90
C ASP A 184 -23.48 2.22 12.81
N ILE A 185 -23.62 1.66 11.62
CA ILE A 185 -22.84 2.01 10.43
C ILE A 185 -23.76 2.47 9.28
N SER A 186 -24.98 2.90 9.59
CA SER A 186 -25.97 3.37 8.61
C SER A 186 -25.55 4.65 7.88
N SER A 187 -24.57 5.39 8.43
CA SER A 187 -23.95 6.56 7.82
C SER A 187 -22.98 6.23 6.68
N TRP A 188 -22.53 4.97 6.58
CA TRP A 188 -21.52 4.59 5.60
C TRP A 188 -22.08 4.62 4.18
N ASN A 189 -21.34 5.25 3.28
CA ASN A 189 -21.63 5.22 1.86
C ASN A 189 -21.00 3.98 1.21
N ALA A 190 -21.83 3.08 0.71
CA ALA A 190 -21.43 1.85 0.04
C ALA A 190 -21.51 1.92 -1.50
N SER A 191 -21.75 3.10 -2.10
CA SER A 191 -22.04 3.23 -3.54
C SER A 191 -20.90 2.76 -4.46
N ASN A 192 -19.66 2.82 -3.97
CA ASN A 192 -18.46 2.42 -4.71
C ASN A 192 -17.94 1.03 -4.32
N VAL A 193 -18.55 0.38 -3.32
CA VAL A 193 -18.09 -0.93 -2.82
C VAL A 193 -18.46 -2.01 -3.83
N THR A 194 -17.45 -2.75 -4.28
CA THR A 194 -17.60 -3.87 -5.22
C THR A 194 -17.49 -5.23 -4.52
N ASP A 195 -16.90 -5.27 -3.31
CA ASP A 195 -16.78 -6.50 -2.52
C ASP A 195 -17.07 -6.27 -1.02
N MET A 196 -18.08 -6.98 -0.50
CA MET A 196 -18.43 -7.09 0.92
C MET A 196 -18.45 -8.55 1.41
N GLY A 197 -17.81 -9.46 0.65
CA GLY A 197 -17.79 -10.89 0.91
C GLY A 197 -17.32 -11.19 2.32
N TYR A 198 -18.11 -11.98 3.05
CA TYR A 198 -17.84 -12.38 4.44
C TYR A 198 -17.56 -11.22 5.41
N MET A 199 -18.05 -10.00 5.13
CA MET A 199 -17.89 -8.87 6.05
C MET A 199 -18.47 -9.19 7.44
N PHE A 200 -19.66 -9.82 7.49
CA PHE A 200 -20.31 -10.30 8.71
C PHE A 200 -20.68 -11.81 8.59
N PRO A 201 -19.74 -12.73 8.88
CA PRO A 201 -19.98 -14.16 8.77
C PRO A 201 -20.88 -14.62 9.94
N GLY A 202 -22.19 -14.77 9.68
CA GLY A 202 -23.14 -15.25 10.69
C GLY A 202 -24.26 -14.27 11.03
N ALA A 203 -24.56 -13.29 10.17
CA ALA A 203 -25.89 -12.72 10.12
C ALA A 203 -26.89 -13.78 9.60
N TYR A 204 -27.11 -14.82 10.41
CA TYR A 204 -28.30 -15.65 10.26
C TYR A 204 -29.47 -14.72 10.51
N SER A 205 -30.28 -14.49 9.47
CA SER A 205 -31.54 -13.76 9.56
C SER A 205 -32.35 -14.30 10.73
N LEU A 206 -32.67 -13.45 11.70
CA LEU A 206 -33.72 -13.68 12.68
C LEU A 206 -35.06 -13.19 12.12
#